data_AF-A0A2D6ET63-F1
#
_entry.id   AF-A0A2D6ET63-F1
#
_cell.length_a   1.000
_cell.length_b   1.000
_cell.length_c   1.000
_cell.angle_alpha   90.00
_cell.angle_beta   90.00
_cell.angle_gamma   90.00
#
_symmetry.space_group_name_H-M   'P 1'
#
loop_
_entity.id
_entity.type
_entity.pdbx_description
1 polymer ?
#
loop_
_entity_poly.entity_id
_entity_poly.type
_entity_poly.pdbx_seq_one_letter_code
_entity_poly.pdbx_strand_id
1 'polypeptide(L)'
;MEEKPNHKADQKIGKVFLVFAGICIVALPLVVFSAITYAPKEIIATVLETASFDFDHNGKTIFEKYDLISDAYLKSTSTGRTLSQYYSRRQYPGSPPEIPHPVEAHGITLGCLTCHASGGWTESLKKITPVTPHADLESCMQCHVRPVTDTLFRAIDWRSIPPPRLGRSHLPGAPVPIPHDLQMRGNCIACHVGPGTVAAIRVEHPSRGNCRQCHVPDLQVEPFRR
;
A
#
# COMPACT_ATOMS: atom_id res chain seq x y z
N MET A 1 85.62 1.82 -10.53
CA MET A 1 84.65 0.81 -10.05
C MET A 1 83.39 0.99 -10.87
N GLU A 2 83.23 0.20 -11.94
CA GLU A 2 81.99 0.17 -12.71
C GLU A 2 80.95 -0.65 -11.94
N GLU A 3 79.84 -0.01 -11.61
CA GLU A 3 78.69 -0.63 -10.96
C GLU A 3 77.89 -1.39 -12.04
N LYS A 4 77.88 -2.73 -11.98
CA LYS A 4 77.11 -3.56 -12.91
C LYS A 4 75.61 -3.32 -12.69
N PRO A 5 74.83 -3.03 -13.74
CA PRO A 5 73.38 -2.85 -13.61
C PRO A 5 72.72 -4.15 -13.15
N ASN A 6 71.87 -4.04 -12.12
CA ASN A 6 71.16 -5.16 -11.51
C ASN A 6 69.99 -5.61 -12.41
N HIS A 7 70.32 -6.38 -13.44
CA HIS A 7 69.39 -6.89 -14.46
C HIS A 7 68.22 -7.74 -13.93
N LYS A 8 68.27 -8.21 -12.67
CA LYS A 8 67.24 -9.07 -12.07
C LYS A 8 65.99 -8.31 -11.60
N ALA A 9 66.12 -7.02 -11.26
CA ALA A 9 64.99 -6.21 -10.77
C ALA A 9 64.03 -5.84 -11.91
N ASP A 10 64.57 -5.34 -13.03
CA ASP A 10 63.78 -4.98 -14.23
C ASP A 10 63.07 -6.17 -14.86
N GLN A 11 63.70 -7.36 -14.83
CA GLN A 11 63.11 -8.57 -15.38
C GLN A 11 61.93 -9.09 -14.55
N LYS A 12 61.88 -8.80 -13.24
CA LYS A 12 60.72 -9.12 -12.39
C LYS A 12 59.56 -8.16 -12.62
N ILE A 13 59.85 -6.86 -12.77
CA ILE A 13 58.84 -5.83 -13.03
C ILE A 13 58.17 -6.07 -14.39
N GLY A 14 58.95 -6.37 -15.44
CA GLY A 14 58.41 -6.71 -16.76
C GLY A 14 57.54 -7.98 -16.77
N LYS A 15 57.90 -9.00 -15.98
CA LYS A 15 57.09 -10.23 -15.84
C LYS A 15 55.77 -9.98 -15.11
N VAL A 16 55.76 -9.15 -14.06
CA VAL A 16 54.53 -8.80 -13.35
C VAL A 16 53.60 -7.98 -14.24
N PHE A 17 54.15 -7.05 -15.03
CA PHE A 17 53.36 -6.25 -15.98
C PHE A 17 52.75 -7.10 -17.11
N LEU A 18 53.49 -8.07 -17.64
CA LEU A 18 52.99 -8.99 -18.67
C LEU A 18 51.91 -9.94 -18.13
N VAL A 19 52.04 -10.41 -16.90
CA VAL A 19 51.01 -11.24 -16.25
C VAL A 19 49.73 -10.42 -15.99
N PHE A 20 49.87 -9.18 -15.51
CA PHE A 20 48.73 -8.29 -15.30
C PHE A 20 48.02 -7.93 -16.62
N ALA A 21 48.78 -7.60 -17.66
CA ALA A 21 48.23 -7.34 -18.99
C ALA A 21 47.49 -8.57 -19.56
N GLY A 22 48.04 -9.77 -19.38
CA GLY A 22 47.38 -11.02 -19.77
C GLY A 22 46.06 -11.27 -19.02
N ILE A 23 46.02 -11.00 -17.71
CA ILE A 23 44.80 -11.11 -16.90
C ILE A 23 43.74 -10.10 -17.38
N CYS A 24 44.13 -8.87 -17.67
CA CYS A 24 43.21 -7.85 -18.19
C CYS A 24 42.63 -8.23 -19.57
N ILE A 25 43.45 -8.79 -20.46
CA ILE A 25 43.00 -9.23 -21.80
C ILE A 25 42.00 -10.38 -21.72
N VAL A 26 42.03 -11.21 -20.67
CA VAL A 26 41.08 -12.33 -20.50
C VAL A 26 39.86 -11.93 -19.66
N ALA A 27 40.07 -11.17 -18.58
CA ALA A 27 39.00 -10.80 -17.65
C ALA A 27 38.09 -9.70 -18.20
N LEU A 28 38.63 -8.71 -18.91
CA LEU A 28 37.81 -7.61 -19.43
C LEU A 28 36.78 -8.06 -20.47
N PRO A 29 37.12 -8.93 -21.46
CA PRO A 29 36.12 -9.46 -22.37
C PRO A 29 35.04 -10.27 -21.65
N LEU A 30 35.38 -11.03 -20.60
CA LEU A 30 34.40 -11.80 -19.82
C LEU A 30 33.45 -10.89 -19.03
N VAL A 31 33.95 -9.81 -18.44
CA VAL A 31 33.10 -8.82 -17.75
C VAL A 31 32.21 -8.07 -18.73
N VAL A 32 32.74 -7.69 -19.90
CA VAL A 32 31.95 -7.03 -20.96
C VAL A 32 30.89 -7.99 -21.54
N PHE A 33 31.24 -9.26 -21.78
CA PHE A 33 30.30 -10.26 -22.26
C PHE A 33 29.21 -10.59 -21.22
N SER A 34 29.56 -10.60 -19.93
CA SER A 34 28.60 -10.70 -18.82
C SER A 34 27.66 -9.49 -18.77
N ALA A 35 28.17 -8.27 -18.95
CA ALA A 35 27.38 -7.06 -18.99
C ALA A 35 26.44 -6.98 -20.22
N ILE A 36 26.85 -7.55 -21.36
CA ILE A 36 26.04 -7.58 -22.58
C ILE A 36 25.00 -8.72 -22.56
N THR A 37 25.30 -9.86 -21.92
CA THR A 37 24.36 -10.99 -21.78
C THR A 37 23.39 -10.85 -20.63
N TYR A 38 23.59 -9.87 -19.74
CA TYR A 38 22.57 -9.38 -18.82
C TYR A 38 21.47 -8.62 -19.59
N ALA A 39 20.74 -9.35 -20.42
CA ALA A 39 19.49 -8.86 -20.98
C ALA A 39 18.57 -8.51 -19.80
N PRO A 40 17.96 -7.32 -19.79
CA PRO A 40 17.17 -6.85 -18.66
C PRO A 40 15.81 -7.52 -18.69
N LYS A 41 15.77 -8.78 -18.26
CA LYS A 41 14.54 -9.57 -18.17
C LYS A 41 13.53 -8.89 -17.24
N GLU A 42 14.02 -8.17 -16.23
CA GLU A 42 13.20 -7.35 -15.33
C GLU A 42 12.61 -6.11 -16.00
N ILE A 43 13.36 -5.41 -16.87
CA ILE A 43 12.82 -4.20 -17.52
C ILE A 43 11.73 -4.58 -18.52
N ILE A 44 11.92 -5.65 -19.29
CA ILE A 44 10.91 -6.09 -20.27
C ILE A 44 9.65 -6.62 -19.55
N ALA A 45 9.79 -7.37 -18.45
CA ALA A 45 8.64 -7.80 -17.64
C ALA A 45 7.89 -6.61 -17.05
N THR A 46 8.60 -5.63 -16.48
CA THR A 46 8.01 -4.42 -15.89
C THR A 46 7.28 -3.57 -16.94
N VAL A 47 7.82 -3.49 -18.16
CA VAL A 47 7.20 -2.75 -19.27
C VAL A 47 5.96 -3.48 -19.81
N LEU A 48 5.97 -4.82 -19.86
CA LEU A 48 4.80 -5.60 -20.27
C LEU A 48 3.66 -5.52 -19.23
N GLU A 49 4.01 -5.51 -17.95
CA GLU A 49 3.06 -5.43 -16.84
C GLU A 49 2.47 -4.03 -16.70
N THR A 50 3.21 -2.98 -17.01
CA THR A 50 2.67 -1.61 -17.12
C THR A 50 1.84 -1.37 -18.39
N ALA A 51 2.07 -2.15 -19.46
CA ALA A 51 1.28 -2.12 -20.69
C ALA A 51 0.02 -3.02 -20.64
N SER A 52 -0.10 -3.88 -19.62
CA SER A 52 -1.38 -4.46 -19.24
C SER A 52 -2.25 -3.32 -18.74
N PHE A 53 -3.09 -2.76 -19.62
CA PHE A 53 -4.26 -2.01 -19.20
C PHE A 53 -4.93 -2.82 -18.08
N ASP A 54 -4.98 -2.25 -16.87
CA ASP A 54 -5.65 -2.83 -15.72
C ASP A 54 -7.16 -2.88 -15.99
N PHE A 55 -7.57 -3.83 -16.84
CA PHE A 55 -8.95 -4.10 -17.22
C PHE A 55 -9.73 -4.71 -16.06
N ASP A 56 -9.04 -5.30 -15.07
CA ASP A 56 -9.67 -5.94 -13.92
C ASP A 56 -9.93 -4.96 -12.77
N HIS A 57 -9.35 -3.75 -12.82
CA HIS A 57 -9.52 -2.68 -11.84
C HIS A 57 -9.11 -3.09 -10.41
N ASN A 58 -8.04 -3.88 -10.29
CA ASN A 58 -7.59 -4.59 -9.09
C ASN A 58 -8.57 -5.69 -8.62
N GLY A 59 -9.36 -6.24 -9.52
CA GLY A 59 -10.32 -7.32 -9.25
C GLY A 59 -9.63 -8.55 -8.67
N LYS A 60 -8.47 -8.95 -9.23
CA LYS A 60 -7.65 -10.04 -8.68
C LYS A 60 -7.22 -9.77 -7.24
N THR A 61 -6.72 -8.57 -6.93
CA THR A 61 -6.31 -8.21 -5.57
C THR A 61 -7.49 -8.26 -4.60
N ILE A 62 -8.67 -7.80 -5.01
CA ILE A 62 -9.88 -7.89 -4.16
C ILE A 62 -10.20 -9.35 -3.86
N PHE A 63 -10.13 -10.24 -4.86
CA PHE A 63 -10.36 -11.66 -4.68
C PHE A 63 -9.34 -12.29 -3.72
N GLU A 64 -8.05 -12.08 -3.96
CA GLU A 64 -6.98 -12.61 -3.10
C GLU A 64 -7.10 -12.09 -1.67
N LYS A 65 -7.36 -10.79 -1.49
CA LYS A 65 -7.53 -10.21 -0.15
C LYS A 65 -8.83 -10.70 0.51
N TYR A 66 -9.88 -11.04 -0.24
CA TYR A 66 -11.12 -11.62 0.31
C TYR A 66 -10.84 -12.98 0.94
N ASP A 67 -10.05 -13.83 0.28
CA ASP A 67 -9.67 -15.16 0.78
C ASP A 67 -8.78 -15.08 2.04
N LEU A 68 -8.08 -13.95 2.26
CA LEU A 68 -7.33 -13.69 3.49
C LEU A 68 -8.21 -13.24 4.66
N ILE A 69 -9.45 -12.83 4.41
CA ILE A 69 -10.39 -12.49 5.48
C ILE A 69 -10.87 -13.78 6.13
N SER A 70 -10.64 -13.91 7.44
CA SER A 70 -11.03 -15.12 8.15
C SER A 70 -12.55 -15.33 8.14
N ASP A 71 -12.96 -16.58 7.98
CA ASP A 71 -14.34 -17.04 8.14
C ASP A 71 -14.93 -16.61 9.49
N ALA A 72 -14.11 -16.69 10.54
CA ALA A 72 -14.47 -16.24 11.89
C ALA A 72 -14.78 -14.74 11.94
N TYR A 73 -14.00 -13.90 11.25
CA TYR A 73 -14.30 -12.48 11.12
C TYR A 73 -15.62 -12.27 10.37
N LEU A 74 -15.81 -12.88 9.20
CA LEU A 74 -17.03 -12.67 8.40
C LEU A 74 -18.31 -13.09 9.14
N LYS A 75 -18.23 -14.17 9.94
CA LYS A 75 -19.36 -14.69 10.74
C LYS A 75 -19.57 -13.98 12.07
N SER A 76 -18.63 -13.11 12.48
CA SER A 76 -18.74 -12.43 13.78
C SER A 76 -19.81 -11.33 13.81
N THR A 77 -20.34 -11.07 15.00
CA THR A 77 -21.37 -10.04 15.17
C THR A 77 -20.74 -8.66 15.03
N SER A 78 -21.36 -7.80 14.22
CA SER A 78 -20.90 -6.43 14.08
C SER A 78 -21.02 -5.65 15.39
N THR A 79 -20.03 -4.81 15.66
CA THR A 79 -20.06 -3.88 16.79
C THR A 79 -20.80 -2.58 16.51
N GLY A 80 -21.51 -2.50 15.37
CA GLY A 80 -22.35 -1.35 15.02
C GLY A 80 -21.57 -0.09 14.68
N ARG A 81 -20.38 -0.22 14.08
CA ARG A 81 -19.57 0.94 13.67
C ARG A 81 -20.40 1.89 12.80
N THR A 82 -20.51 3.14 13.23
CA THR A 82 -21.34 4.15 12.57
C THR A 82 -20.52 5.08 11.67
N LEU A 83 -21.21 5.81 10.78
CA LEU A 83 -20.58 6.86 9.97
C LEU A 83 -19.99 7.97 10.85
N SER A 84 -20.70 8.36 11.92
CA SER A 84 -20.21 9.37 12.87
C SER A 84 -18.88 8.94 13.49
N GLN A 85 -18.77 7.70 13.97
CA GLN A 85 -17.50 7.15 14.49
C GLN A 85 -16.41 7.03 13.43
N TYR A 86 -16.77 6.74 12.18
CA TYR A 86 -15.81 6.65 11.08
C TYR A 86 -15.20 8.03 10.76
N TYR A 87 -16.04 9.05 10.63
CA TYR A 87 -15.60 10.41 10.30
C TYR A 87 -14.98 11.14 11.49
N SER A 88 -15.36 10.84 12.73
CA SER A 88 -14.78 11.48 13.92
C SER A 88 -13.29 11.15 14.13
N ARG A 89 -12.76 10.14 13.43
CA ARG A 89 -11.34 9.77 13.46
C ARG A 89 -10.54 10.39 12.31
N ARG A 90 -11.13 11.33 11.57
CA ARG A 90 -10.56 11.95 10.37
C ARG A 90 -10.64 13.46 10.50
N GLN A 91 -9.60 14.12 10.01
CA GLN A 91 -9.63 15.57 9.84
C GLN A 91 -10.64 15.97 8.75
N TYR A 92 -10.76 15.14 7.69
CA TYR A 92 -11.74 15.30 6.62
C TYR A 92 -12.06 13.97 5.91
N PRO A 93 -13.21 13.84 5.22
CA PRO A 93 -13.52 12.69 4.40
C PRO A 93 -12.39 12.39 3.40
N GLY A 94 -11.70 11.26 3.58
CA GLY A 94 -10.53 10.90 2.77
C GLY A 94 -9.22 10.89 3.55
N SER A 95 -9.09 11.68 4.61
CA SER A 95 -7.86 11.72 5.42
C SER A 95 -7.59 10.36 6.08
N PRO A 96 -6.31 10.03 6.36
CA PRO A 96 -5.97 8.90 7.21
C PRO A 96 -6.68 8.98 8.58
N PRO A 97 -7.13 7.84 9.15
CA PRO A 97 -7.56 7.78 10.54
C PRO A 97 -6.44 8.12 11.50
N GLU A 98 -6.81 8.82 12.56
CA GLU A 98 -6.08 8.78 13.81
C GLU A 98 -6.18 7.40 14.48
N ILE A 99 -5.14 7.02 15.22
CA ILE A 99 -5.10 5.76 15.97
C ILE A 99 -5.81 5.94 17.32
N PRO A 100 -6.93 5.24 17.58
CA PRO A 100 -7.75 5.47 18.77
C PRO A 100 -7.32 4.67 20.01
N HIS A 101 -6.24 3.89 19.91
CA HIS A 101 -5.75 3.01 20.97
C HIS A 101 -4.24 3.20 21.18
N PRO A 102 -3.67 2.70 22.28
CA PRO A 102 -2.22 2.71 22.49
C PRO A 102 -1.47 1.96 21.39
N VAL A 103 -0.25 2.40 21.11
CA VAL A 103 0.73 1.73 20.24
C VAL A 103 2.05 1.73 21.00
N GLU A 104 2.72 0.58 21.07
CA GLU A 104 4.04 0.44 21.67
C GLU A 104 5.06 1.31 20.92
N ALA A 105 5.95 2.00 21.63
CA ALA A 105 6.87 2.98 21.05
C ALA A 105 7.97 2.39 20.15
N HIS A 106 8.10 1.05 20.10
CA HIS A 106 9.19 0.36 19.41
C HIS A 106 8.69 -0.63 18.36
N GLY A 107 8.35 -0.11 17.18
CA GLY A 107 9.01 -0.54 15.95
C GLY A 107 8.83 -1.98 15.48
N ILE A 108 7.63 -2.57 15.56
CA ILE A 108 7.31 -3.72 14.72
C ILE A 108 6.12 -3.34 13.83
N THR A 109 6.40 -2.98 12.58
CA THR A 109 5.41 -2.77 11.51
C THR A 109 4.43 -3.95 11.40
N LEU A 110 4.91 -5.17 11.68
CA LEU A 110 4.12 -6.40 11.76
C LEU A 110 3.03 -6.40 12.85
N GLY A 111 3.19 -5.61 13.92
CA GLY A 111 2.24 -5.58 15.05
C GLY A 111 0.88 -5.00 14.67
N CYS A 112 0.84 -3.99 13.79
CA CYS A 112 -0.43 -3.44 13.31
C CYS A 112 -1.19 -4.46 12.46
N LEU A 113 -0.48 -5.14 11.56
CA LEU A 113 -1.05 -6.10 10.61
C LEU A 113 -1.54 -7.38 11.27
N THR A 114 -1.06 -7.70 12.49
CA THR A 114 -1.57 -8.84 13.28
C THR A 114 -3.09 -8.79 13.44
N CYS A 115 -3.67 -7.60 13.59
CA CYS A 115 -5.12 -7.40 13.69
C CYS A 115 -5.70 -6.76 12.42
N HIS A 116 -4.99 -5.81 11.80
CA HIS A 116 -5.55 -5.02 10.71
C HIS A 116 -5.44 -5.68 9.32
N ALA A 117 -4.65 -6.75 9.12
CA ALA A 117 -4.58 -7.42 7.83
C ALA A 117 -5.85 -8.23 7.50
N SER A 118 -6.39 -8.95 8.50
CA SER A 118 -7.53 -9.87 8.35
C SER A 118 -8.72 -9.54 9.26
N GLY A 119 -8.59 -8.53 10.12
CA GLY A 119 -9.60 -8.15 11.10
C GLY A 119 -9.67 -9.14 12.26
N GLY A 120 -10.74 -9.06 13.05
CA GLY A 120 -11.01 -10.02 14.12
C GLY A 120 -11.51 -9.35 15.40
N TRP A 121 -11.92 -10.17 16.36
CA TRP A 121 -12.30 -9.68 17.68
C TRP A 121 -11.07 -9.34 18.52
N THR A 122 -11.09 -8.16 19.13
CA THR A 122 -10.05 -7.69 20.05
C THR A 122 -10.65 -7.58 21.44
N GLU A 123 -10.34 -8.55 22.30
CA GLU A 123 -10.91 -8.67 23.65
C GLU A 123 -10.64 -7.43 24.51
N SER A 124 -9.40 -6.92 24.50
CA SER A 124 -9.01 -5.75 25.30
C SER A 124 -9.80 -4.49 24.95
N LEU A 125 -10.23 -4.35 23.69
CA LEU A 125 -11.02 -3.21 23.21
C LEU A 125 -12.52 -3.50 23.15
N LYS A 126 -12.94 -4.77 23.33
CA LYS A 126 -14.31 -5.26 23.09
C LYS A 126 -14.87 -4.78 21.75
N LYS A 127 -14.03 -4.83 20.72
CA LYS A 127 -14.35 -4.35 19.38
C LYS A 127 -13.85 -5.32 18.31
N ILE A 128 -14.52 -5.28 17.16
CA ILE A 128 -14.03 -5.92 15.93
C ILE A 128 -13.06 -4.95 15.24
N THR A 129 -11.85 -5.43 14.96
CA THR A 129 -10.82 -4.68 14.25
C THR A 129 -11.20 -4.49 12.78
N PRO A 130 -11.17 -3.25 12.26
CA PRO A 130 -11.35 -3.02 10.84
C PRO A 130 -10.09 -3.41 10.04
N VAL A 131 -10.31 -3.97 8.86
CA VAL A 131 -9.24 -4.32 7.92
C VAL A 131 -8.68 -3.06 7.25
N THR A 132 -7.36 -3.02 7.05
CA THR A 132 -6.70 -1.94 6.30
C THR A 132 -6.87 -2.12 4.79
N PRO A 133 -7.15 -1.05 4.02
CA PRO A 133 -7.22 -1.14 2.56
C PRO A 133 -5.85 -1.25 1.88
N HIS A 134 -4.74 -1.10 2.61
CA HIS A 134 -3.38 -1.06 2.08
C HIS A 134 -2.41 -1.82 3.00
N ALA A 135 -2.63 -3.12 3.17
CA ALA A 135 -1.81 -3.97 4.05
C ALA A 135 -0.34 -4.05 3.62
N ASP A 136 -0.06 -3.85 2.34
CA ASP A 136 1.28 -3.95 1.76
C ASP A 136 2.11 -2.67 2.04
N LEU A 137 1.50 -1.61 2.59
CA LEU A 137 2.18 -0.38 3.03
C LEU A 137 2.45 -0.45 4.54
N GLU A 138 3.57 -1.06 4.90
CA GLU A 138 3.87 -1.44 6.28
C GLU A 138 4.23 -0.26 7.22
N SER A 139 4.64 0.88 6.67
CA SER A 139 5.00 2.10 7.43
C SER A 139 3.78 2.89 7.92
N CYS A 140 2.87 2.23 8.65
CA CYS A 140 1.57 2.76 9.08
C CYS A 140 1.66 4.13 9.75
N MET A 141 2.64 4.32 10.65
CA MET A 141 2.81 5.52 11.47
C MET A 141 3.29 6.75 10.69
N GLN A 142 3.65 6.59 9.41
CA GLN A 142 3.96 7.72 8.53
C GLN A 142 2.71 8.57 8.25
N CYS A 143 1.54 7.93 8.21
CA CYS A 143 0.26 8.57 7.89
C CYS A 143 -0.75 8.50 9.05
N HIS A 144 -0.74 7.42 9.83
CA HIS A 144 -1.64 7.23 10.96
C HIS A 144 -0.95 7.66 12.25
N VAL A 145 -1.46 8.73 12.86
CA VAL A 145 -0.87 9.29 14.07
C VAL A 145 -1.83 9.13 15.24
N ARG A 146 -1.28 8.87 16.43
CA ARG A 146 -2.04 8.86 17.68
C ARG A 146 -2.09 10.29 18.24
N PRO A 147 -3.27 10.82 18.58
CA PRO A 147 -3.38 12.06 19.34
C PRO A 147 -2.71 11.90 20.73
N VAL A 148 -1.86 12.85 21.10
CA VAL A 148 -1.21 12.90 22.43
C VAL A 148 -1.84 13.92 23.36
N THR A 149 -2.66 14.82 22.82
CA THR A 149 -3.44 15.83 23.55
C THR A 149 -4.68 16.19 22.73
N ASP A 150 -5.73 16.62 23.42
CA ASP A 150 -6.98 17.13 22.82
C ASP A 150 -6.95 18.66 22.63
N THR A 151 -5.85 19.32 23.03
CA THR A 151 -5.68 20.78 22.92
C THR A 151 -4.80 21.16 21.75
N LEU A 152 -5.22 22.18 21.00
CA LEU A 152 -4.37 22.78 19.96
C LEU A 152 -3.20 23.56 20.58
N PHE A 153 -2.04 23.52 19.93
CA PHE A 153 -0.91 24.40 20.28
C PHE A 153 -1.25 25.88 20.08
N ARG A 154 -2.05 26.18 19.04
CA ARG A 154 -2.61 27.50 18.74
C ARG A 154 -3.99 27.33 18.11
N ALA A 155 -4.92 28.23 18.43
CA ALA A 155 -6.24 28.24 17.80
C ALA A 155 -6.12 28.33 16.26
N ILE A 156 -6.96 27.55 15.57
CA ILE A 156 -7.10 27.54 14.11
C ILE A 156 -8.58 27.55 13.75
N ASP A 157 -8.92 28.22 12.64
CA ASP A 157 -10.29 28.24 12.10
C ASP A 157 -10.54 27.11 11.08
N TRP A 158 -9.87 25.97 11.27
CA TRP A 158 -10.01 24.82 10.38
C TRP A 158 -11.44 24.26 10.45
N ARG A 159 -12.01 23.96 9.27
CA ARG A 159 -13.31 23.30 9.12
C ARG A 159 -13.19 22.18 8.10
N SER A 160 -13.78 21.04 8.44
CA SER A 160 -13.84 19.90 7.55
C SER A 160 -14.82 20.12 6.39
N ILE A 161 -14.72 19.30 5.34
CA ILE A 161 -15.72 19.25 4.26
C ILE A 161 -16.83 18.25 4.61
N PRO A 162 -18.06 18.46 4.14
CA PRO A 162 -19.14 17.51 4.38
C PRO A 162 -18.80 16.13 3.76
N PRO A 163 -19.14 15.03 4.44
CA PRO A 163 -18.98 13.70 3.88
C PRO A 163 -19.86 13.52 2.63
N PRO A 164 -19.44 12.64 1.71
CA PRO A 164 -20.24 12.34 0.53
C PRO A 164 -21.63 11.84 0.92
N ARG A 165 -22.64 12.23 0.14
CA ARG A 165 -24.01 11.72 0.31
C ARG A 165 -24.06 10.24 -0.09
N LEU A 166 -24.77 9.45 0.70
CA LEU A 166 -25.03 8.04 0.39
C LEU A 166 -26.20 7.90 -0.60
N GLY A 167 -26.25 6.78 -1.32
CA GLY A 167 -27.43 6.39 -2.11
C GLY A 167 -27.67 7.21 -3.38
N ARG A 168 -26.62 7.55 -4.14
CA ARG A 168 -26.70 8.31 -5.41
C ARG A 168 -26.92 7.44 -6.66
N SER A 169 -27.67 6.35 -6.56
CA SER A 169 -28.00 5.55 -7.74
C SER A 169 -28.77 6.40 -8.75
N HIS A 170 -28.36 6.35 -10.03
CA HIS A 170 -29.01 7.15 -11.07
C HIS A 170 -30.45 6.70 -11.34
N LEU A 171 -30.69 5.39 -11.22
CA LEU A 171 -32.02 4.77 -11.34
C LEU A 171 -32.28 3.86 -10.12
N PRO A 172 -33.55 3.62 -9.76
CA PRO A 172 -33.89 2.62 -8.75
C PRO A 172 -33.26 1.26 -9.06
N GLY A 173 -32.54 0.70 -8.10
CA GLY A 173 -31.83 -0.58 -8.25
C GLY A 173 -30.51 -0.51 -9.03
N ALA A 174 -30.14 0.63 -9.63
CA ALA A 174 -28.85 0.78 -10.27
C ALA A 174 -27.71 0.80 -9.22
N PRO A 175 -26.49 0.34 -9.59
CA PRO A 175 -25.31 0.46 -8.73
C PRO A 175 -25.09 1.92 -8.29
N VAL A 176 -24.73 2.10 -7.02
CA VAL A 176 -24.31 3.41 -6.52
C VAL A 176 -22.95 3.81 -7.11
N PRO A 177 -22.72 5.07 -7.46
CA PRO A 177 -21.39 5.52 -7.85
C PRO A 177 -20.44 5.53 -6.63
N ILE A 178 -19.13 5.45 -6.87
CA ILE A 178 -18.10 5.55 -5.82
C ILE A 178 -17.87 7.04 -5.53
N PRO A 179 -18.23 7.54 -4.34
CA PRO A 179 -18.25 8.99 -4.08
C PRO A 179 -16.95 9.51 -3.47
N HIS A 180 -15.86 8.75 -3.58
CA HIS A 180 -14.57 9.08 -2.99
C HIS A 180 -13.43 8.64 -3.91
N ASP A 181 -12.25 9.22 -3.68
CA ASP A 181 -11.03 8.84 -4.37
C ASP A 181 -10.60 7.39 -4.03
N LEU A 182 -9.95 6.72 -4.98
CA LEU A 182 -9.50 5.33 -4.85
C LEU A 182 -8.05 5.19 -4.38
N GLN A 183 -7.26 6.26 -4.40
CA GLN A 183 -5.90 6.28 -3.88
C GLN A 183 -5.91 5.88 -2.41
N MET A 184 -5.12 4.86 -2.06
CA MET A 184 -5.10 4.22 -0.73
C MET A 184 -6.44 3.59 -0.28
N ARG A 185 -7.40 3.43 -1.20
CA ARG A 185 -8.77 2.94 -0.92
C ARG A 185 -9.26 1.93 -1.98
N GLY A 186 -8.35 1.42 -2.81
CA GLY A 186 -8.67 0.50 -3.91
C GLY A 186 -9.17 -0.86 -3.45
N ASN A 187 -8.79 -1.31 -2.24
CA ASN A 187 -9.35 -2.52 -1.63
C ASN A 187 -10.75 -2.25 -1.06
N CYS A 188 -11.78 -2.33 -1.92
CA CYS A 188 -13.16 -2.00 -1.57
C CYS A 188 -13.68 -2.80 -0.37
N ILE A 189 -13.32 -4.08 -0.27
CA ILE A 189 -13.87 -4.98 0.75
C ILE A 189 -13.37 -4.62 2.16
N ALA A 190 -12.22 -3.95 2.30
CA ALA A 190 -11.73 -3.47 3.59
C ALA A 190 -12.69 -2.47 4.27
N CYS A 191 -13.47 -1.73 3.49
CA CYS A 191 -14.45 -0.75 4.00
C CYS A 191 -15.91 -1.18 3.80
N HIS A 192 -16.18 -2.09 2.88
CA HIS A 192 -17.53 -2.46 2.47
C HIS A 192 -17.95 -3.88 2.91
N VAL A 193 -17.06 -4.70 3.49
CA VAL A 193 -17.33 -6.10 3.84
C VAL A 193 -16.94 -6.44 5.27
N GLY A 194 -17.81 -7.18 5.95
CA GLY A 194 -17.56 -7.76 7.25
C GLY A 194 -17.85 -6.84 8.45
N PRO A 195 -17.84 -7.39 9.67
CA PRO A 195 -18.44 -6.77 10.86
C PRO A 195 -17.68 -5.59 11.46
N GLY A 196 -16.40 -5.40 11.11
CA GLY A 196 -15.57 -4.25 11.51
C GLY A 196 -15.77 -3.00 10.67
N THR A 197 -16.46 -3.13 9.54
CA THR A 197 -16.76 -2.00 8.63
C THR A 197 -17.94 -1.17 9.11
N VAL A 198 -18.14 -0.01 8.51
CA VAL A 198 -19.29 0.86 8.81
C VAL A 198 -20.56 0.22 8.28
N ALA A 199 -21.52 -0.06 9.16
CA ALA A 199 -22.71 -0.85 8.81
C ALA A 199 -23.52 -0.22 7.66
N ALA A 200 -23.65 1.11 7.65
CA ALA A 200 -24.45 1.85 6.68
C ALA A 200 -23.91 1.84 5.23
N ILE A 201 -22.67 1.39 5.00
CA ILE A 201 -22.06 1.36 3.66
C ILE A 201 -21.66 -0.04 3.23
N ARG A 202 -22.08 -1.09 3.96
CA ARG A 202 -21.77 -2.47 3.56
C ARG A 202 -22.46 -2.83 2.25
N VAL A 203 -21.78 -3.68 1.48
CA VAL A 203 -22.37 -4.28 0.29
C VAL A 203 -22.95 -5.65 0.62
N GLU A 204 -24.05 -5.99 -0.02
CA GLU A 204 -24.73 -7.29 0.16
C GLU A 204 -24.19 -8.36 -0.79
N HIS A 205 -23.42 -7.96 -1.81
CA HIS A 205 -22.92 -8.82 -2.88
C HIS A 205 -21.39 -8.72 -3.04
N PRO A 206 -20.60 -8.99 -1.99
CA PRO A 206 -19.14 -8.92 -2.05
C PRO A 206 -18.53 -9.98 -2.98
N SER A 207 -19.22 -11.11 -3.19
CA SER A 207 -18.77 -12.22 -4.02
C SER A 207 -18.68 -11.91 -5.53
N ARG A 208 -19.18 -10.75 -5.97
CA ARG A 208 -19.07 -10.33 -7.39
C ARG A 208 -17.63 -10.01 -7.80
N GLY A 209 -16.70 -9.85 -6.86
CA GLY A 209 -15.24 -9.80 -7.07
C GLY A 209 -14.71 -8.51 -7.74
N ASN A 210 -15.37 -8.02 -8.78
CA ASN A 210 -15.02 -6.78 -9.47
C ASN A 210 -16.03 -5.67 -9.16
N CYS A 211 -15.80 -4.93 -8.08
CA CYS A 211 -16.70 -3.84 -7.67
C CYS A 211 -16.83 -2.77 -8.76
N ARG A 212 -15.74 -2.46 -9.46
CA ARG A 212 -15.65 -1.36 -10.43
C ARG A 212 -16.23 -1.69 -11.80
N GLN A 213 -16.62 -2.94 -12.03
CA GLN A 213 -17.44 -3.31 -13.19
C GLN A 213 -18.81 -2.62 -13.17
N CYS A 214 -19.37 -2.40 -11.97
CA CYS A 214 -20.68 -1.78 -11.79
C CYS A 214 -20.62 -0.43 -11.07
N HIS A 215 -19.73 -0.29 -10.09
CA HIS A 215 -19.59 0.93 -9.30
C HIS A 215 -18.53 1.84 -9.93
N VAL A 216 -18.97 2.88 -10.62
CA VAL A 216 -18.09 3.83 -11.31
C VAL A 216 -17.80 5.04 -10.41
N PRO A 217 -16.57 5.59 -10.40
CA PRO A 217 -16.26 6.84 -9.70
C PRO A 217 -17.19 8.00 -10.07
N ASP A 218 -17.66 8.72 -9.06
CA ASP A 218 -18.37 9.98 -9.23
C ASP A 218 -17.36 11.09 -9.54
N LEU A 219 -17.27 11.48 -10.80
CA LEU A 219 -16.42 12.59 -11.23
C LEU A 219 -17.11 13.91 -10.86
N GLN A 220 -16.74 14.47 -9.71
CA GLN A 220 -17.10 15.84 -9.36
C GLN A 220 -16.22 16.79 -10.19
N VAL A 221 -16.72 17.18 -11.37
CA VAL A 221 -16.03 18.08 -12.32
C VAL A 221 -16.13 19.56 -11.95
N GLU A 222 -17.01 19.90 -11.01
CA GLU A 222 -17.15 21.27 -10.53
C GLU A 222 -16.08 21.60 -9.47
N PRO A 223 -15.38 22.74 -9.57
CA PRO A 223 -14.46 23.19 -8.54
C PRO A 223 -15.18 23.30 -7.19
N PHE A 224 -14.51 22.87 -6.12
CA PHE A 224 -15.01 23.04 -4.76
C PHE A 224 -15.36 24.51 -4.50
N ARG A 225 -16.65 24.84 -4.36
CA ARG A 225 -17.13 26.17 -3.97
C ARG A 225 -17.32 26.18 -2.45
N ARG A 226 -16.61 27.11 -1.79
CA ARG A 226 -16.69 27.36 -0.35
C ARG A 226 -18.02 28.01 0.03
#